data_AF-A0A933R514-F1
#
_entry.id   AF-A0A933R514-F1
#
_cell.length_a   1.000
_cell.length_b   1.000
_cell.length_c   1.000
_cell.angle_alpha   90.00
_cell.angle_beta   90.00
_cell.angle_gamma   90.00
#
_symmetry.space_group_name_H-M   'P 1'
#
loop_
_entity.id
_entity.type
_entity.pdbx_description
1 polymer ?
#
loop_
_entity_poly.entity_id
_entity_poly.type
_entity_poly.pdbx_seq_one_letter_code
_entity_poly.pdbx_strand_id
1 'polypeptide(L)' 'MDFLTTVPLLWGRPANIWLGIILGVLLIFQIYLGIMMVRGRMNLLKLHKINAAFLFIIALIHAYWGLGIWFFNFQIK' A
#
# COMPACT_ATOMS: atom_id res chain seq x y z
N MET A 1 8.37 8.44 -22.39
CA MET A 1 8.28 7.31 -21.44
C MET A 1 6.82 7.14 -21.09
N ASP A 2 6.23 5.97 -21.36
CA ASP A 2 4.83 5.74 -21.05
C ASP A 2 4.71 5.39 -19.56
N PHE A 3 4.49 6.41 -18.73
CA PHE A 3 4.46 6.30 -17.26
C PHE A 3 3.34 5.36 -16.78
N LEU A 4 2.32 5.14 -17.61
CA LEU A 4 1.17 4.32 -17.26
C LEU A 4 1.51 2.83 -17.27
N THR A 5 2.40 2.37 -18.14
CA THR A 5 2.72 0.94 -18.32
C THR A 5 4.14 0.58 -17.88
N THR A 6 4.80 1.48 -17.15
CA THR A 6 6.15 1.27 -16.63
C THR A 6 6.12 1.19 -15.11
N VAL A 7 6.73 0.13 -14.55
CA VAL A 7 6.89 -0.04 -13.10
C VAL A 7 8.32 0.32 -12.72
N PRO A 8 8.51 1.32 -11.84
CA PRO A 8 9.84 1.76 -11.47
C PRO A 8 10.60 0.69 -10.69
N LEU A 9 11.90 0.54 -10.97
CA LEU A 9 12.82 -0.28 -10.18
C LEU A 9 13.38 0.53 -9.00
N LEU A 10 13.12 0.08 -7.78
CA LEU A 10 13.63 0.69 -6.56
C LEU A 10 14.51 -0.33 -5.83
N TRP A 11 15.76 0.04 -5.50
CA TRP A 11 16.70 -0.85 -4.80
C TRP A 11 16.79 -2.29 -5.37
N GLY A 12 16.82 -2.41 -6.70
CA GLY A 12 16.96 -3.70 -7.39
C GLY A 12 15.69 -4.56 -7.43
N ARG A 13 14.54 -4.04 -6.97
CA ARG A 13 13.25 -4.73 -7.03
C ARG A 13 12.15 -3.81 -7.61
N PRO A 14 11.13 -4.37 -8.27
CA PRO A 14 9.99 -3.60 -8.74
C PRO A 14 9.28 -2.86 -7.59
N ALA A 15 8.87 -1.61 -7.83
CA ALA A 15 8.25 -0.77 -6.82
C ALA A 15 7.01 -1.40 -6.15
N ASN A 16 6.22 -2.19 -6.89
CA ASN A 16 5.06 -2.89 -6.32
C ASN A 16 5.45 -3.84 -5.17
N ILE A 17 6.63 -4.46 -5.19
CA ILE A 17 7.08 -5.33 -4.08
C ILE A 17 7.27 -4.51 -2.79
N TRP A 18 7.91 -3.35 -2.88
CA TRP A 18 8.09 -2.45 -1.75
C TRP A 18 6.77 -1.89 -1.23
N LEU A 19 5.86 -1.52 -2.13
CA LEU A 19 4.50 -1.13 -1.75
C LEU A 19 3.78 -2.26 -1.00
N GLY A 20 4.00 -3.52 -1.36
CA GLY A 20 3.46 -4.67 -0.65
C GLY A 20 3.98 -4.77 0.79
N ILE A 21 5.27 -4.53 1.00
CA ILE A 21 5.87 -4.49 2.35
C ILE A 21 5.28 -3.33 3.16
N ILE A 22 5.18 -2.13 2.57
CA ILE A 22 4.58 -0.96 3.20
C ILE A 22 3.12 -1.26 3.59
N LEU A 23 2.34 -1.90 2.71
CA LEU A 23 0.98 -2.32 3.01
C LEU A 23 0.89 -3.27 4.20
N GLY A 24 1.81 -4.24 4.29
CA GLY A 24 1.90 -5.13 5.45
C GLY A 24 2.07 -4.35 6.76
N VAL A 25 2.99 -3.38 6.78
CA VAL A 25 3.23 -2.53 7.96
C VAL A 25 2.01 -1.67 8.29
N LEU A 26 1.43 -0.99 7.29
CA LEU A 26 0.25 -0.16 7.47
C LEU A 26 -0.96 -0.97 7.95
N LEU A 27 -1.11 -2.22 7.49
CA LEU A 27 -2.19 -3.11 7.90
C LEU A 27 -2.03 -3.54 9.36
N ILE A 28 -0.83 -3.94 9.77
CA ILE A 28 -0.55 -4.26 11.19
C ILE A 28 -0.87 -3.03 12.07
N PHE A 29 -0.45 -1.85 11.64
CA PHE A 29 -0.74 -0.61 12.35
C PHE A 29 -2.25 -0.29 12.38
N GLN A 30 -2.98 -0.55 11.29
CA GLN A 30 -4.43 -0.36 11.21
C GLN A 30 -5.16 -1.25 12.22
N ILE A 31 -4.78 -2.53 12.29
CA ILE A 31 -5.33 -3.52 13.22
C ILE A 31 -5.03 -3.09 14.65
N TYR A 32 -3.79 -2.69 14.94
CA TYR A 32 -3.39 -2.19 16.25
C TYR A 32 -4.26 -0.99 16.70
N LEU A 33 -4.44 0.01 15.83
CA LEU A 33 -5.28 1.17 16.13
C LEU A 33 -6.74 0.77 16.38
N GLY A 34 -7.27 -0.17 15.57
CA GLY A 34 -8.62 -0.71 15.77
C GLY A 34 -8.79 -1.38 17.13
N ILE A 35 -7.83 -2.22 17.54
CA ILE A 35 -7.83 -2.88 18.85
C ILE A 35 -7.77 -1.83 19.98
N MET A 36 -6.93 -0.81 19.87
CA MET A 36 -6.83 0.24 20.90
C MET A 36 -8.12 1.06 21.03
N MET A 37 -8.83 1.32 19.92
CA MET A 37 -10.12 2.00 19.95
C MET A 37 -11.18 1.17 20.67
N VAL A 38 -11.25 -0.14 20.41
CA VAL A 38 -12.16 -1.05 21.14
C VAL A 38 -11.84 -1.09 22.64
N ARG A 39 -10.57 -0.88 23.02
CA ARG A 39 -10.13 -0.73 24.42
C ARG A 39 -10.36 0.68 25.02
N GLY A 40 -11.18 1.51 24.39
CA GLY A 40 -11.61 2.81 24.90
C GLY A 40 -10.74 4.01 24.50
N ARG A 41 -9.68 3.82 23.69
CA ARG A 41 -8.82 4.93 23.20
C ARG A 41 -9.40 5.59 21.95
N MET A 42 -10.60 6.16 22.07
CA MET A 42 -11.33 6.76 20.94
C MET A 42 -10.63 7.98 20.31
N ASN A 43 -9.71 8.62 21.02
CA ASN A 43 -8.85 9.69 20.48
C ASN A 43 -7.98 9.22 19.29
N LEU A 44 -7.77 7.91 19.12
CA LEU A 44 -7.02 7.33 18.00
C LEU A 44 -7.83 7.21 16.71
N LEU A 45 -9.14 7.49 16.73
CA LEU A 45 -10.02 7.39 15.55
C LEU A 45 -9.52 8.22 14.37
N LYS A 46 -8.99 9.43 14.62
CA LYS A 46 -8.43 10.28 13.56
C LYS A 46 -7.25 9.59 12.88
N LEU A 47 -6.35 8.99 13.65
CA LEU A 47 -5.20 8.25 13.11
C LEU A 47 -5.64 7.00 12.36
N HIS A 48 -6.64 6.27 12.87
CA HIS A 48 -7.18 5.08 12.21
C HIS A 48 -7.79 5.40 10.84
N LYS A 49 -8.51 6.52 10.72
CA LYS A 49 -9.08 6.97 9.43
C LYS A 49 -8.01 7.43 8.45
N ILE A 50 -7.00 8.16 8.93
CA ILE A 50 -5.88 8.61 8.10
C ILE A 50 -5.09 7.40 7.60
N ASN A 51 -4.75 6.46 8.47
CA ASN A 51 -4.02 5.25 8.09
C ASN A 51 -4.84 4.38 7.12
N ALA A 52 -6.16 4.26 7.30
CA ALA A 52 -7.04 3.60 6.34
C ALA A 52 -6.96 4.23 4.93
N ALA A 53 -6.95 5.56 4.84
CA ALA A 53 -6.87 6.26 3.57
C ALA A 53 -5.52 5.99 2.87
N PHE A 54 -4.41 6.05 3.61
CA PHE A 54 -3.09 5.71 3.07
C PHE A 54 -3.02 4.25 2.60
N LEU A 55 -3.55 3.32 3.41
CA LEU A 55 -3.58 1.91 3.08
C LEU A 55 -4.37 1.67 1.79
N PHE A 56 -5.53 2.31 1.63
CA PHE A 56 -6.33 2.21 0.42
C PHE A 56 -5.61 2.74 -0.83
N ILE A 57 -5.02 3.94 -0.76
CA ILE A 57 -4.31 4.55 -1.90
C ILE A 57 -3.13 3.68 -2.32
N ILE A 58 -2.31 3.25 -1.35
CA ILE A 58 -1.14 2.42 -1.65
C ILE A 58 -1.57 1.04 -2.18
N ALA A 59 -2.67 0.47 -1.68
CA ALA A 59 -3.21 -0.80 -2.17
C ALA A 59 -3.64 -0.71 -3.63
N LEU A 60 -4.28 0.39 -4.04
CA LEU A 60 -4.63 0.61 -5.44
C LEU A 60 -3.40 0.69 -6.33
N ILE A 61 -2.36 1.42 -5.93
CA ILE A 61 -1.11 1.53 -6.71
C ILE A 61 -0.38 0.18 -6.77
N HIS A 62 -0.30 -0.52 -5.64
CA HIS A 62 0.29 -1.86 -5.55
C HIS A 62 -0.43 -2.86 -6.47
N ALA A 63 -1.76 -2.86 -6.44
CA ALA A 63 -2.58 -3.72 -7.28
C ALA A 63 -2.46 -3.33 -8.76
N TYR A 64 -2.51 -2.04 -9.10
CA TYR A 64 -2.36 -1.56 -10.47
C TYR A 64 -1.07 -2.07 -11.12
N TRP A 65 0.07 -1.89 -10.46
CA TRP A 65 1.35 -2.38 -10.99
C TRP A 65 1.50 -3.89 -10.90
N GLY A 66 1.02 -4.54 -9.83
CA GLY A 66 1.07 -6.00 -9.70
C GLY A 66 0.27 -6.71 -10.80
N LEU A 67 -0.97 -6.28 -11.02
CA LEU A 67 -1.83 -6.77 -12.10
C LEU A 67 -1.25 -6.38 -13.47
N GLY A 68 -0.73 -5.16 -13.61
CA GLY A 68 -0.06 -4.69 -14.82
C GLY A 68 1.11 -5.59 -15.25
N ILE A 69 1.97 -5.97 -14.31
CA ILE A 69 3.09 -6.89 -14.58
C ILE A 69 2.57 -8.27 -14.95
N TRP A 70 1.63 -8.82 -14.19
CA TRP A 70 1.21 -10.22 -14.34
C TRP A 70 0.32 -10.47 -15.56
N PHE A 71 -0.61 -9.57 -15.86
CA PHE A 71 -1.62 -9.76 -16.90
C PHE A 71 -1.39 -8.93 -18.16
N PHE A 72 -0.70 -7.79 -18.06
CA PHE A 72 -0.61 -6.79 -19.13
C PHE A 72 0.83 -6.52 -19.59
N ASN A 73 1.81 -7.30 -19.13
CA ASN A 73 3.22 -7.19 -19.51
C ASN A 73 3.83 -5.79 -19.30
N PHE A 74 3.44 -5.11 -18.22
CA PHE A 74 4.06 -3.84 -17.84
C PHE A 74 5.57 -3.99 -17.72
N GLN A 75 6.29 -2.99 -18.22
CA GLN A 75 7.75 -3.02 -18.29
C GLN A 75 8.34 -2.57 -16.95
N ILE A 76 9.25 -3.35 -16.40
CA ILE A 76 10.00 -2.97 -15.20
C ILE A 76 11.23 -2.17 -15.65
N LYS A 77 11.35 -0.92 -15.22
CA LYS A 77 12.45 -0.02 -15.64
C LYS A 77 12.96 0.85 -14.50
#